data_AF-A0A9K3D2B3-F1
#
_entry.id   AF-A0A9K3D2B3-F1
#
_cell.length_a   1.000
_cell.length_b   1.000
_cell.length_c   1.000
_cell.angle_alpha   90.00
_cell.angle_beta   90.00
_cell.angle_gamma   90.00
#
_symmetry.space_group_name_H-M   'P 1'
#
loop_
_entity.id
_entity.type
_entity.pdbx_description
1 polymer ?
#
loop_
_entity_poly.entity_id
_entity_poly.type
_entity_poly.pdbx_seq_one_letter_code
_entity_poly.pdbx_strand_id
1 'polypeptide(L)'
;ALRSDTLENRHLDQIEELLGESIPGRVRETDEDEDKDRDRESNQREREREKDKERDEQRKVEERVTLGWYLDRGVIKHRDAVVNVANSASNERSLKTTLDGVAKQWDAIEFQLLQHKDSKDIYLLVAVDDIIALLEDHMVTVSALKASRYIAPIEAEVDALDTGLKTVAENLDLWLQVQKAFLYLESIFNASDIQRQLPTEAKQFKETQKFWIKLMGSTLEDPNALKAGTTPGLKTSFTKHLANLDRIQKGLEDYLESKRLAFPRFYFLSNDELLDILAQTKNPQAVQPHLRKIFDGISSLVFGHGPSSHDISAMVSSEGEKVQLKTLRARGNVEAWLGQVEKGMREAVLKVLRDALQAYESEPRTEWVVNHAAQTLLAVSQIGWAKEINKAFLSDTPVANTKAFHARWIGLLRDLVGLVRTNLSSLQRKAI
;
A
#
# COMPACT_ATOMS: atom_id res chain seq x y z
N ALA A 1 9.47 -56.40 -6.67
CA ALA A 1 8.44 -56.23 -7.71
C ALA A 1 7.10 -56.76 -7.22
N LEU A 2 6.85 -58.07 -7.21
CA LEU A 2 5.55 -58.66 -6.87
C LEU A 2 5.11 -58.54 -5.40
N ARG A 3 6.04 -58.26 -4.48
CA ARG A 3 5.75 -57.94 -3.06
C ARG A 3 5.90 -56.46 -2.74
N SER A 4 5.90 -55.58 -3.74
CA SER A 4 6.01 -54.15 -3.48
C SER A 4 4.74 -53.68 -2.79
N ASP A 5 4.86 -53.05 -1.63
CA ASP A 5 3.72 -52.49 -0.90
C ASP A 5 3.01 -51.38 -1.70
N THR A 6 3.66 -50.89 -2.76
CA THR A 6 3.16 -49.87 -3.69
C THR A 6 2.15 -50.40 -4.71
N LEU A 7 1.99 -51.73 -4.84
CA LEU A 7 1.02 -52.33 -5.75
C LEU A 7 -0.39 -52.10 -5.20
N GLU A 8 -1.25 -51.54 -6.04
CA GLU A 8 -2.67 -51.35 -5.76
C GLU A 8 -3.45 -52.41 -6.55
N ASN A 9 -4.76 -52.53 -6.30
CA ASN A 9 -5.61 -53.48 -7.00
C ASN A 9 -5.46 -53.36 -8.53
N ARG A 10 -5.49 -52.14 -9.10
CA ARG A 10 -5.27 -51.94 -10.55
C ARG A 10 -3.96 -52.55 -11.09
N HIS A 11 -2.89 -52.54 -10.29
CA HIS A 11 -1.58 -53.07 -10.67
C HIS A 11 -1.56 -54.59 -10.61
N LEU A 12 -2.26 -55.16 -9.62
CA LEU A 12 -2.45 -56.59 -9.49
C LEU A 12 -3.34 -57.14 -10.61
N ASP A 13 -4.35 -56.38 -11.07
CA ASP A 13 -5.18 -56.74 -12.23
C ASP A 13 -4.37 -56.83 -13.52
N GLN A 14 -3.46 -55.88 -13.75
CA GLN A 14 -2.53 -55.93 -14.88
C GLN A 14 -1.58 -57.14 -14.81
N ILE A 15 -1.17 -57.53 -13.60
CA ILE A 15 -0.33 -58.71 -13.39
C ILE A 15 -1.14 -60.00 -13.60
N GLU A 16 -2.41 -60.04 -13.18
CA GLU A 16 -3.35 -61.15 -13.43
C GLU A 16 -3.64 -61.33 -14.92
N GLU A 17 -3.84 -60.24 -15.66
CA GLU A 17 -4.03 -60.26 -17.12
C GLU A 17 -2.80 -60.83 -17.84
N LEU A 18 -1.59 -60.49 -17.36
CA LEU A 18 -0.34 -61.05 -17.89
C LEU A 18 -0.15 -62.53 -17.56
N LEU A 19 -0.72 -63.01 -16.44
CA LEU A 19 -0.60 -64.40 -15.99
C LEU A 19 -1.77 -65.29 -16.47
N GLY A 20 -2.86 -64.70 -16.96
CA GLY A 20 -4.04 -65.39 -17.46
C GLY A 20 -4.93 -66.04 -16.39
N GLU A 21 -4.64 -65.83 -15.10
CA GLU A 21 -5.38 -66.37 -13.96
C GLU A 21 -5.39 -65.38 -12.79
N SER A 22 -6.48 -65.41 -12.00
CA SER A 22 -6.62 -64.52 -10.85
C SER A 22 -5.74 -64.96 -9.68
N ILE A 23 -5.15 -64.00 -8.98
CA ILE A 23 -4.27 -64.24 -7.84
C ILE A 23 -5.15 -64.69 -6.64
N PRO A 24 -4.94 -65.89 -6.07
CA PRO A 24 -5.72 -66.39 -4.93
C PRO A 24 -5.64 -65.47 -3.71
N GLY A 25 -6.72 -65.36 -2.93
CA GLY A 25 -6.78 -64.58 -1.70
C GLY A 25 -6.95 -63.06 -1.87
N ARG A 26 -7.16 -62.57 -3.09
CA ARG A 26 -7.36 -61.13 -3.37
C ARG A 26 -8.84 -60.75 -3.26
N VAL A 27 -9.13 -59.65 -2.55
CA VAL A 27 -10.46 -59.03 -2.51
C VAL A 27 -10.57 -58.06 -3.69
N ARG A 28 -11.55 -58.25 -4.58
CA ARG A 28 -11.80 -57.31 -5.69
C ARG A 28 -12.66 -56.16 -5.20
N GLU A 29 -12.45 -54.95 -5.71
CA GLU A 29 -13.26 -53.77 -5.36
C GLU A 29 -14.77 -53.96 -5.65
N THR A 30 -15.13 -54.85 -6.58
CA THR A 30 -16.53 -55.21 -6.86
C THR A 30 -17.23 -55.95 -5.71
N ASP A 31 -16.47 -56.59 -4.83
CA ASP A 31 -17.04 -57.43 -3.77
C ASP A 31 -17.44 -56.60 -2.53
N GLU A 32 -16.94 -55.37 -2.40
CA GLU A 32 -17.27 -54.46 -1.29
C GLU A 32 -18.61 -53.71 -1.47
N ASP A 33 -19.12 -53.62 -2.70
CA ASP A 33 -20.39 -52.95 -2.98
C ASP A 33 -21.61 -53.90 -2.94
N GLU A 34 -21.41 -55.22 -3.07
CA GLU A 34 -22.50 -56.20 -2.91
C GLU A 34 -22.92 -56.41 -1.44
N ASP A 35 -22.07 -56.05 -0.47
CA ASP A 35 -22.30 -56.31 0.96
C ASP A 35 -23.01 -55.16 1.71
N LYS A 36 -23.26 -54.02 1.05
CA LYS A 36 -23.92 -52.85 1.68
C LYS A 36 -25.46 -52.93 1.74
N ASP A 37 -26.08 -53.95 1.14
CA ASP A 37 -27.55 -54.05 1.03
C ASP A 37 -28.22 -55.08 1.96
N ARG A 38 -27.52 -55.58 2.99
CA ARG A 38 -28.11 -56.56 3.93
C ARG A 38 -27.95 -56.17 5.40
N ASP A 39 -28.73 -55.19 5.84
CA ASP A 39 -28.98 -54.97 7.27
C ASP A 39 -30.48 -54.83 7.57
N ARG A 40 -31.12 -55.94 8.00
CA ARG A 40 -32.00 -56.00 9.18
C ARG A 40 -31.98 -57.40 9.80
N GLU A 41 -31.92 -57.42 11.13
CA GLU A 41 -32.13 -58.51 12.10
C GLU A 41 -30.91 -59.21 12.77
N SER A 42 -31.12 -59.44 14.07
CA SER A 42 -30.21 -59.28 15.21
C SER A 42 -29.43 -60.53 15.65
N ASN A 43 -28.26 -60.29 16.26
CA ASN A 43 -27.43 -61.10 17.20
C ASN A 43 -27.07 -62.56 16.85
N GLN A 44 -27.88 -63.32 16.11
CA GLN A 44 -27.50 -64.64 15.62
C GLN A 44 -26.57 -64.53 14.40
N ARG A 45 -26.82 -63.52 13.55
CA ARG A 45 -25.93 -63.13 12.45
C ARG A 45 -24.60 -62.56 12.91
N GLU A 46 -24.51 -61.99 14.12
CA GLU A 46 -23.24 -61.42 14.60
C GLU A 46 -22.25 -62.52 14.96
N ARG A 47 -22.74 -63.63 15.54
CA ARG A 47 -21.94 -64.85 15.80
C ARG A 47 -21.65 -65.65 14.53
N GLU A 48 -22.54 -65.64 13.55
CA GLU A 48 -22.27 -66.21 12.22
C GLU A 48 -21.27 -65.33 11.45
N ARG A 49 -21.38 -63.99 11.52
CA ARG A 49 -20.41 -63.03 10.98
C ARG A 49 -19.04 -63.14 11.67
N GLU A 50 -18.97 -63.41 12.97
CA GLU A 50 -17.71 -63.67 13.67
C GLU A 50 -17.09 -65.00 13.24
N LYS A 51 -17.89 -66.06 13.08
CA LYS A 51 -17.41 -67.36 12.58
C LYS A 51 -17.04 -67.34 11.09
N ASP A 52 -17.76 -66.56 10.29
CA ASP A 52 -17.46 -66.31 8.89
C ASP A 52 -16.24 -65.39 8.76
N LYS A 53 -16.05 -64.41 9.66
CA LYS A 53 -14.79 -63.64 9.78
C LYS A 53 -13.62 -64.52 10.20
N GLU A 54 -13.79 -65.42 11.17
CA GLU A 54 -12.74 -66.38 11.56
C GLU A 54 -12.44 -67.38 10.43
N ARG A 55 -13.46 -67.81 9.67
CA ARG A 55 -13.30 -68.67 8.48
C ARG A 55 -12.67 -67.92 7.29
N ASP A 56 -13.00 -66.65 7.09
CA ASP A 56 -12.37 -65.80 6.09
C ASP A 56 -10.95 -65.40 6.49
N GLU A 57 -10.68 -65.19 7.77
CA GLU A 57 -9.33 -65.03 8.30
C GLU A 57 -8.52 -66.33 8.16
N GLN A 58 -9.13 -67.50 8.38
CA GLN A 58 -8.50 -68.80 8.12
C GLN A 58 -8.29 -69.06 6.62
N ARG A 59 -9.23 -68.69 5.75
CA ARG A 59 -9.06 -68.75 4.27
C ARG A 59 -8.01 -67.77 3.76
N LYS A 60 -7.95 -66.55 4.30
CA LYS A 60 -6.90 -65.55 4.03
C LYS A 60 -5.51 -66.04 4.46
N VAL A 61 -5.43 -66.91 5.48
CA VAL A 61 -4.19 -67.54 5.91
C VAL A 61 -3.80 -68.73 5.02
N GLU A 62 -4.76 -69.47 4.46
CA GLU A 62 -4.54 -70.63 3.58
C GLU A 62 -4.21 -70.27 2.12
N GLU A 63 -4.65 -69.12 1.59
CA GLU A 63 -4.33 -68.66 0.23
C GLU A 63 -3.17 -67.65 0.15
N ARG A 64 -2.09 -67.87 0.90
CA ARG A 64 -0.86 -67.12 0.66
C ARG A 64 -0.23 -67.59 -0.66
N VAL A 65 -0.34 -66.75 -1.69
CA VAL A 65 0.32 -66.93 -2.98
C VAL A 65 1.82 -67.20 -2.76
N THR A 66 2.25 -68.41 -3.07
CA THR A 66 3.65 -68.82 -2.91
C THR A 66 4.48 -68.41 -4.14
N LEU A 67 5.80 -68.27 -4.00
CA LEU A 67 6.66 -68.01 -5.16
C LEU A 67 6.53 -69.13 -6.23
N GLY A 68 6.29 -70.37 -5.78
CA GLY A 68 6.02 -71.51 -6.67
C GLY A 68 4.80 -71.27 -7.56
N TRP A 69 3.71 -70.71 -7.02
CA TRP A 69 2.51 -70.38 -7.79
C TRP A 69 2.78 -69.44 -8.97
N TYR A 70 3.64 -68.42 -8.78
CA TYR A 70 4.07 -67.49 -9.83
C TYR A 70 5.03 -68.14 -10.83
N LEU A 71 5.92 -69.03 -10.37
CA LEU A 71 6.87 -69.74 -11.24
C LEU A 71 6.15 -70.73 -12.16
N ASP A 72 5.17 -71.47 -11.64
CA ASP A 72 4.38 -72.44 -12.40
C ASP A 72 3.56 -71.77 -13.51
N ARG A 73 3.16 -70.51 -13.32
CA ARG A 73 2.43 -69.69 -14.30
C ARG A 73 3.33 -68.89 -15.22
N GLY A 74 4.63 -69.14 -15.19
CA GLY A 74 5.56 -68.55 -16.14
C GLY A 74 5.77 -67.05 -15.96
N VAL A 75 5.70 -66.52 -14.73
CA VAL A 75 5.98 -65.10 -14.44
C VAL A 75 7.33 -64.62 -14.99
N ILE A 76 8.29 -65.55 -15.15
CA ILE A 76 9.61 -65.29 -15.75
C ILE A 76 9.48 -64.88 -17.23
N LYS A 77 8.52 -65.43 -17.99
CA LYS A 77 8.27 -65.05 -19.39
C LYS A 77 7.75 -63.62 -19.52
N HIS A 78 7.09 -63.12 -18.49
CA HIS A 78 6.54 -61.77 -18.41
C HIS A 78 7.36 -60.86 -17.48
N ARG A 79 8.61 -61.24 -17.16
CA ARG A 79 9.46 -60.53 -16.19
C ARG A 79 9.51 -59.02 -16.45
N ASP A 80 9.78 -58.62 -17.69
CA ASP A 80 9.95 -57.20 -18.03
C ASP A 80 8.64 -56.43 -17.89
N ALA A 81 7.50 -57.03 -18.25
CA ALA A 81 6.19 -56.44 -18.05
C ALA A 81 5.83 -56.28 -16.56
N VAL A 82 6.08 -57.32 -15.75
CA VAL A 82 5.85 -57.28 -14.29
C VAL A 82 6.76 -56.25 -13.60
N VAL A 83 8.01 -56.12 -14.06
CA VAL A 83 8.93 -55.08 -13.58
C VAL A 83 8.42 -53.69 -13.98
N ASN A 84 7.91 -53.51 -15.19
CA ASN A 84 7.32 -52.24 -15.62
C ASN A 84 6.09 -51.84 -14.79
N VAL A 85 5.19 -52.78 -14.48
CA VAL A 85 4.03 -52.53 -13.60
C VAL A 85 4.49 -52.14 -12.19
N ALA A 86 5.46 -52.87 -11.62
CA ALA A 86 6.01 -52.53 -10.31
C ALA A 86 6.70 -51.15 -10.29
N ASN A 87 7.38 -50.79 -11.39
CA ASN A 87 7.98 -49.46 -11.55
C ASN A 87 6.89 -48.36 -11.69
N SER A 88 5.80 -48.61 -12.41
CA SER A 88 4.65 -47.69 -12.49
C SER A 88 4.10 -47.43 -11.09
N ALA A 89 3.79 -48.51 -10.37
CA ALA A 89 3.25 -48.46 -9.01
C ALA A 89 4.16 -47.69 -8.03
N SER A 90 5.47 -47.89 -8.12
CA SER A 90 6.45 -47.16 -7.31
C SER A 90 6.46 -45.66 -7.61
N ASN A 91 6.41 -45.27 -8.89
CA ASN A 91 6.39 -43.87 -9.30
C ASN A 91 5.05 -43.21 -8.93
N GLU A 92 3.93 -43.88 -9.16
CA GLU A 92 2.59 -43.40 -8.79
C GLU A 92 2.49 -43.13 -7.28
N ARG A 93 2.99 -44.05 -6.45
CA ARG A 93 3.03 -43.84 -5.01
C ARG A 93 3.92 -42.67 -4.61
N SER A 94 5.05 -42.50 -5.28
CA SER A 94 5.92 -41.34 -5.04
C SER A 94 5.20 -40.03 -5.36
N LEU A 95 4.47 -39.95 -6.49
CA LEU A 95 3.70 -38.77 -6.85
C LEU A 95 2.58 -38.49 -5.84
N LYS A 96 1.83 -39.53 -5.43
CA LYS A 96 0.76 -39.41 -4.44
C LYS A 96 1.30 -38.96 -3.08
N THR A 97 2.45 -39.48 -2.66
CA THR A 97 3.11 -39.05 -1.41
C THR A 97 3.50 -37.58 -1.46
N THR A 98 4.03 -37.09 -2.59
CA THR A 98 4.34 -35.67 -2.77
C THR A 98 3.06 -34.82 -2.75
N LEU A 99 2.02 -35.23 -3.48
CA LEU A 99 0.73 -34.54 -3.52
C LEU A 99 0.09 -34.41 -2.12
N ASP A 100 0.02 -35.52 -1.39
CA ASP A 100 -0.54 -35.55 -0.02
C ASP A 100 0.30 -34.71 0.94
N GLY A 101 1.62 -34.66 0.73
CA GLY A 101 2.52 -33.79 1.48
C GLY A 101 2.21 -32.32 1.27
N VAL A 102 1.98 -31.90 0.02
CA VAL A 102 1.58 -30.52 -0.31
C VAL A 102 0.20 -30.20 0.27
N ALA A 103 -0.80 -31.06 0.03
CA ALA A 103 -2.16 -30.86 0.54
C ALA A 103 -2.20 -30.71 2.07
N LYS A 104 -1.49 -31.57 2.81
CA LYS A 104 -1.41 -31.51 4.28
C LYS A 104 -0.75 -30.22 4.79
N GLN A 105 0.21 -29.66 4.05
CA GLN A 105 0.78 -28.37 4.44
C GLN A 105 -0.27 -27.27 4.29
N TRP A 106 -1.02 -27.26 3.19
CA TRP A 106 -2.08 -26.26 2.94
C TRP A 106 -3.28 -26.36 3.89
N ASP A 107 -3.52 -27.51 4.50
CA ASP A 107 -4.52 -27.63 5.58
C ASP A 107 -4.13 -26.84 6.84
N ALA A 108 -2.83 -26.62 7.08
CA ALA A 108 -2.31 -25.94 8.26
C ALA A 108 -1.92 -24.47 8.04
N ILE A 109 -1.83 -24.01 6.79
CA ILE A 109 -1.46 -22.63 6.49
C ILE A 109 -2.66 -21.71 6.74
N GLU A 110 -2.47 -20.73 7.61
CA GLU A 110 -3.48 -19.74 7.97
C GLU A 110 -3.01 -18.33 7.62
N PHE A 111 -3.93 -17.50 7.13
CA PHE A 111 -3.71 -16.07 6.99
C PHE A 111 -3.65 -15.42 8.37
N GLN A 112 -2.66 -14.54 8.55
CA GLN A 112 -2.53 -13.74 9.76
C GLN A 112 -3.24 -12.40 9.58
N LEU A 113 -4.16 -12.10 10.50
CA LEU A 113 -4.92 -10.87 10.51
C LEU A 113 -4.49 -9.99 11.69
N LEU A 114 -4.19 -8.73 11.42
CA LEU A 114 -3.88 -7.72 12.44
C LEU A 114 -4.94 -6.62 12.43
N GLN A 115 -5.40 -6.24 13.61
CA GLN A 115 -6.33 -5.11 13.76
C GLN A 115 -5.65 -3.79 13.36
N HIS A 116 -6.35 -2.98 12.56
CA HIS A 116 -5.85 -1.68 12.09
C HIS A 116 -6.15 -0.55 13.06
N LYS A 117 -5.10 0.02 13.69
CA LYS A 117 -5.19 1.17 14.62
C LYS A 117 -6.24 0.88 15.73
N ASP A 118 -6.99 1.89 16.16
CA ASP A 118 -8.07 1.79 17.14
C ASP A 118 -9.43 1.39 16.52
N SER A 119 -9.47 1.05 15.23
CA SER A 119 -10.72 0.67 14.56
C SER A 119 -11.10 -0.76 14.94
N LYS A 120 -12.27 -0.93 15.57
CA LYS A 120 -12.74 -2.24 16.07
C LYS A 120 -13.01 -3.28 14.98
N ASP A 121 -13.35 -2.83 13.78
CA ASP A 121 -13.90 -3.70 12.74
C ASP A 121 -12.99 -3.85 11.51
N ILE A 122 -11.82 -3.20 11.49
CA ILE A 122 -10.90 -3.22 10.33
C ILE A 122 -9.69 -4.08 10.67
N TYR A 123 -9.54 -5.18 9.94
CA TYR A 123 -8.36 -6.06 10.00
C TYR A 123 -7.59 -6.00 8.68
N LEU A 124 -6.31 -6.35 8.74
CA LEU A 124 -5.38 -6.37 7.61
C LEU A 124 -4.68 -7.72 7.54
N LEU A 125 -4.45 -8.19 6.32
CA LEU A 125 -3.52 -9.27 6.04
C LEU A 125 -2.10 -8.82 6.32
N VAL A 126 -1.38 -9.58 7.13
CA VAL A 126 0.02 -9.37 7.48
C VAL A 126 0.81 -10.67 7.30
N ALA A 127 2.15 -10.55 7.23
CA ALA A 127 3.07 -11.70 7.15
C ALA A 127 2.73 -12.69 6.01
N VAL A 128 2.32 -12.17 4.85
CA VAL A 128 1.95 -12.98 3.68
C VAL A 128 3.14 -13.42 2.83
N ASP A 129 4.33 -12.85 3.04
CA ASP A 129 5.51 -13.10 2.20
C ASP A 129 5.90 -14.59 2.20
N ASP A 130 5.87 -15.24 3.37
CA ASP A 130 6.15 -16.67 3.50
C ASP A 130 5.09 -17.52 2.78
N ILE A 131 3.82 -17.10 2.82
CA ILE A 131 2.72 -17.79 2.13
C ILE A 131 2.89 -17.66 0.62
N ILE A 132 3.28 -16.48 0.12
CA ILE A 132 3.53 -16.24 -1.31
C ILE A 132 4.71 -17.11 -1.79
N ALA A 133 5.82 -17.13 -1.05
CA ALA A 133 6.98 -17.95 -1.42
C ALA A 133 6.63 -19.45 -1.45
N LEU A 134 5.87 -19.91 -0.46
CA LEU A 134 5.41 -21.30 -0.38
C LEU A 134 4.42 -21.65 -1.49
N LEU A 135 3.58 -20.69 -1.89
CA LEU A 135 2.65 -20.82 -3.01
C LEU A 135 3.37 -20.98 -4.34
N GLU A 136 4.38 -20.16 -4.61
CA GLU A 136 5.20 -20.26 -5.82
C GLU A 136 5.93 -21.61 -5.91
N ASP A 137 6.53 -22.07 -4.81
CA ASP A 137 7.23 -23.37 -4.74
C ASP A 137 6.28 -24.56 -4.96
N HIS A 138 5.13 -24.55 -4.29
CA HIS A 138 4.13 -25.61 -4.44
C HIS A 138 3.44 -25.60 -5.81
N MET A 139 3.27 -24.44 -6.44
CA MET A 139 2.79 -24.36 -7.82
C MET A 139 3.77 -24.99 -8.82
N VAL A 140 5.09 -24.81 -8.62
CA VAL A 140 6.12 -25.47 -9.44
C VAL A 140 6.10 -26.99 -9.19
N THR A 141 6.00 -27.41 -7.93
CA THR A 141 5.92 -28.81 -7.54
C THR A 141 4.71 -29.50 -8.18
N VAL A 142 3.52 -28.91 -8.07
CA VAL A 142 2.28 -29.43 -8.67
C VAL A 142 2.36 -29.45 -10.19
N SER A 143 2.98 -28.44 -10.81
CA SER A 143 3.23 -28.44 -12.27
C SER A 143 4.16 -29.59 -12.70
N ALA A 144 5.18 -29.92 -11.89
CA ALA A 144 6.06 -31.06 -12.15
C ALA A 144 5.34 -32.41 -11.99
N LEU A 145 4.44 -32.53 -10.99
CA LEU A 145 3.55 -33.70 -10.87
C LEU A 145 2.68 -33.84 -12.12
N LYS A 146 2.14 -32.72 -12.62
CA LYS A 146 1.30 -32.65 -13.82
C LYS A 146 1.99 -33.11 -15.10
N ALA A 147 3.30 -32.89 -15.20
CA ALA A 147 4.10 -33.31 -16.35
C ALA A 147 4.51 -34.81 -16.30
N SER A 148 4.20 -35.52 -15.22
CA SER A 148 4.60 -36.92 -15.06
C SER A 148 3.73 -37.86 -15.90
N ARG A 149 4.36 -38.86 -16.53
CA ARG A 149 3.65 -39.91 -17.29
C ARG A 149 2.80 -40.84 -16.41
N TYR A 150 3.01 -40.81 -15.10
CA TYR A 150 2.37 -41.70 -14.12
C TYR A 150 1.23 -41.01 -13.36
N ILE A 151 0.72 -39.89 -13.88
CA ILE A 151 -0.28 -39.07 -13.17
C ILE A 151 -1.70 -39.60 -13.24
N ALA A 152 -2.04 -40.41 -14.24
CA ALA A 152 -3.43 -40.78 -14.57
C ALA A 152 -4.32 -41.17 -13.37
N PRO A 153 -3.82 -41.91 -12.34
CA PRO A 153 -4.66 -42.25 -11.19
C PRO A 153 -5.01 -41.10 -10.25
N ILE A 154 -4.19 -40.06 -10.21
CA ILE A 154 -4.29 -38.92 -9.27
C ILE A 154 -4.55 -37.59 -10.01
N GLU A 155 -4.76 -37.63 -11.33
CA GLU A 155 -4.88 -36.45 -12.19
C GLU A 155 -5.96 -35.48 -11.70
N ALA A 156 -7.12 -36.00 -11.32
CA ALA A 156 -8.22 -35.18 -10.80
C ALA A 156 -7.87 -34.44 -9.49
N GLU A 157 -7.12 -35.09 -8.59
CA GLU A 157 -6.68 -34.47 -7.34
C GLU A 157 -5.58 -33.42 -7.57
N VAL A 158 -4.62 -33.73 -8.45
CA VAL A 158 -3.56 -32.80 -8.87
C VAL A 158 -4.18 -31.57 -9.52
N ASP A 159 -5.16 -31.74 -10.40
CA ASP A 159 -5.84 -30.64 -11.09
C ASP A 159 -6.67 -29.77 -10.14
N ALA A 160 -7.33 -30.38 -9.16
CA ALA A 160 -8.07 -29.65 -8.13
C ALA A 160 -7.12 -28.79 -7.29
N LEU A 161 -5.98 -29.35 -6.85
CA LEU A 161 -4.97 -28.61 -6.10
C LEU A 161 -4.31 -27.52 -6.95
N ASP A 162 -3.91 -27.82 -8.19
CA ASP A 162 -3.35 -26.86 -9.15
C ASP A 162 -4.28 -25.64 -9.34
N THR A 163 -5.58 -25.92 -9.55
CA THR A 163 -6.60 -24.89 -9.70
C THR A 163 -6.77 -24.07 -8.42
N GLY A 164 -6.76 -24.74 -7.26
CA GLY A 164 -6.84 -24.09 -5.95
C GLY A 164 -5.68 -23.14 -5.71
N LEU A 165 -4.44 -23.61 -5.86
CA LEU A 165 -3.23 -22.81 -5.66
C LEU A 165 -3.17 -21.61 -6.62
N LYS A 166 -3.46 -21.82 -7.91
CA LYS A 166 -3.54 -20.71 -8.88
C LYS A 166 -4.61 -19.69 -8.50
N THR A 167 -5.76 -20.14 -8.02
CA THR A 167 -6.84 -19.26 -7.57
C THR A 167 -6.44 -18.44 -6.34
N VAL A 168 -5.77 -19.06 -5.37
CA VAL A 168 -5.22 -18.34 -4.21
C VAL A 168 -4.20 -17.31 -4.65
N ALA A 169 -3.29 -17.66 -5.57
CA ALA A 169 -2.24 -16.76 -6.05
C ALA A 169 -2.84 -15.49 -6.68
N GLU A 170 -3.77 -15.67 -7.61
CA GLU A 170 -4.46 -14.56 -8.26
C GLU A 170 -5.27 -13.71 -7.27
N ASN A 171 -6.00 -14.36 -6.35
CA ASN A 171 -6.84 -13.65 -5.39
C ASN A 171 -6.01 -12.93 -4.33
N LEU A 172 -4.89 -13.50 -3.89
CA LEU A 172 -4.00 -12.89 -2.89
C LEU A 172 -3.33 -11.63 -3.45
N ASP A 173 -2.85 -11.67 -4.70
CA ASP A 173 -2.30 -10.47 -5.35
C ASP A 173 -3.35 -9.34 -5.42
N LEU A 174 -4.57 -9.65 -5.90
CA LEU A 174 -5.66 -8.69 -5.93
C LEU A 174 -6.06 -8.19 -4.53
N TRP A 175 -6.02 -9.06 -3.52
CA TRP A 175 -6.32 -8.71 -2.13
C TRP A 175 -5.33 -7.68 -1.61
N LEU A 176 -4.03 -7.90 -1.84
CA LEU A 176 -2.97 -6.98 -1.41
C LEU A 176 -3.05 -5.64 -2.17
N GLN A 177 -3.39 -5.66 -3.45
CA GLN A 177 -3.65 -4.43 -4.21
C GLN A 177 -4.82 -3.63 -3.62
N VAL A 178 -5.94 -4.30 -3.32
CA VAL A 178 -7.10 -3.67 -2.67
C VAL A 178 -6.73 -3.15 -1.28
N GLN A 179 -5.98 -3.91 -0.47
CA GLN A 179 -5.52 -3.49 0.86
C GLN A 179 -4.71 -2.20 0.78
N LYS A 180 -3.73 -2.14 -0.15
CA LYS A 180 -2.86 -0.98 -0.32
C LYS A 180 -3.65 0.26 -0.73
N ALA A 181 -4.51 0.15 -1.74
CA ALA A 181 -5.34 1.26 -2.21
C ALA A 181 -6.37 1.69 -1.16
N PHE A 182 -6.96 0.74 -0.43
CA PHE A 182 -7.89 1.00 0.66
C PHE A 182 -7.23 1.78 1.80
N LEU A 183 -6.04 1.37 2.25
CA LEU A 183 -5.33 2.03 3.36
C LEU A 183 -4.93 3.47 3.04
N TYR A 184 -4.46 3.72 1.81
CA TYR A 184 -4.16 5.08 1.37
C TYR A 184 -5.42 5.98 1.44
N LEU A 185 -6.52 5.51 0.85
CA LEU A 185 -7.78 6.26 0.84
C LEU A 185 -8.44 6.36 2.23
N GLU A 186 -8.27 5.36 3.10
CA GLU A 186 -8.77 5.37 4.49
C GLU A 186 -8.21 6.57 5.25
N SER A 187 -6.90 6.78 5.17
CA SER A 187 -6.23 7.87 5.87
C SER A 187 -6.77 9.25 5.45
N ILE A 188 -7.14 9.39 4.18
CA ILE A 188 -7.62 10.64 3.57
C ILE A 188 -9.10 10.86 3.88
N PHE A 189 -9.93 9.84 3.64
CA PHE A 189 -11.38 9.91 3.85
C PHE A 189 -11.77 9.84 5.33
N ASN A 190 -10.86 9.53 6.25
CA ASN A 190 -11.13 9.69 7.68
C ASN A 190 -11.32 11.18 8.07
N ALA A 191 -10.74 12.12 7.30
CA ALA A 191 -10.98 13.54 7.49
C ALA A 191 -12.40 13.93 7.07
N SER A 192 -13.23 14.38 8.03
CA SER A 192 -14.63 14.75 7.77
C SER A 192 -14.78 15.87 6.75
N ASP A 193 -13.78 16.76 6.67
CA ASP A 193 -13.80 17.89 5.75
C ASP A 193 -13.61 17.43 4.30
N ILE A 194 -12.74 16.44 4.06
CA ILE A 194 -12.58 15.82 2.73
C ILE A 194 -13.85 15.08 2.31
N GLN A 195 -14.49 14.33 3.22
CA GLN A 195 -15.78 13.67 2.91
C GLN A 195 -16.87 14.65 2.47
N ARG A 196 -16.86 15.88 3.01
CA ARG A 196 -17.82 16.93 2.63
C ARG A 196 -17.52 17.53 1.26
N GLN A 197 -16.24 17.61 0.90
CA GLN A 197 -15.79 18.13 -0.40
C GLN A 197 -15.97 17.09 -1.52
N LEU A 198 -15.83 15.81 -1.19
CA LEU A 198 -15.93 14.67 -2.11
C LEU A 198 -17.00 13.67 -1.66
N PRO A 199 -18.30 14.05 -1.67
CA PRO A 199 -19.36 13.22 -1.11
C PRO A 199 -19.63 11.96 -1.95
N THR A 200 -19.45 12.03 -3.27
CA THR A 200 -19.65 10.90 -4.19
C THR A 200 -18.59 9.83 -3.94
N GLU A 201 -17.34 10.24 -3.91
CA GLU A 201 -16.17 9.40 -3.65
C GLU A 201 -16.21 8.85 -2.23
N ALA A 202 -16.61 9.66 -1.23
CA ALA A 202 -16.77 9.20 0.14
C ALA A 202 -17.86 8.11 0.28
N LYS A 203 -18.95 8.20 -0.50
CA LYS A 203 -19.98 7.17 -0.55
C LYS A 203 -19.44 5.88 -1.18
N GLN A 204 -18.74 5.99 -2.30
CA GLN A 204 -18.09 4.85 -2.96
C GLN A 204 -17.05 4.19 -2.05
N PHE A 205 -16.27 4.97 -1.30
CA PHE A 205 -15.28 4.46 -0.36
C PHE A 205 -15.95 3.67 0.76
N LYS A 206 -17.07 4.16 1.33
CA LYS A 206 -17.86 3.44 2.33
C LYS A 206 -18.42 2.12 1.82
N GLU A 207 -18.76 2.02 0.53
CA GLU A 207 -19.18 0.75 -0.08
C GLU A 207 -18.03 -0.27 -0.11
N THR A 208 -16.82 0.17 -0.51
CA THR A 208 -15.62 -0.69 -0.44
C THR A 208 -15.25 -1.03 1.00
N GLN A 209 -15.39 -0.11 1.95
CA GLN A 209 -15.13 -0.36 3.37
C GLN A 209 -16.05 -1.45 3.93
N LYS A 210 -17.35 -1.44 3.59
CA LYS A 210 -18.28 -2.51 4.02
C LYS A 210 -17.89 -3.88 3.45
N PHE A 211 -17.48 -3.91 2.18
CA PHE A 211 -16.94 -5.14 1.58
C PHE A 211 -15.70 -5.62 2.32
N TRP A 212 -14.75 -4.71 2.60
CA TRP A 212 -13.51 -5.03 3.32
C TRP A 212 -13.78 -5.61 4.70
N ILE A 213 -14.62 -4.95 5.51
CA ILE A 213 -14.99 -5.43 6.85
C ILE A 213 -15.61 -6.83 6.79
N LYS A 214 -16.53 -7.07 5.83
CA LYS A 214 -17.18 -8.37 5.67
C LYS A 214 -16.18 -9.46 5.26
N LEU A 215 -15.30 -9.16 4.30
CA LEU A 215 -14.29 -10.08 3.82
C LEU A 215 -13.34 -10.48 4.96
N MET A 216 -12.79 -9.49 5.66
CA MET A 216 -11.85 -9.74 6.75
C MET A 216 -12.51 -10.43 7.94
N GLY A 217 -13.78 -10.12 8.24
CA GLY A 217 -14.56 -10.84 9.24
C GLY A 217 -14.73 -12.32 8.91
N SER A 218 -15.10 -12.64 7.66
CA SER A 218 -15.20 -14.03 7.20
C SER A 218 -13.85 -14.77 7.22
N THR A 219 -12.76 -14.06 6.94
CA THR A 219 -11.40 -14.63 6.97
C THR A 219 -10.92 -14.85 8.40
N LEU A 220 -11.39 -14.04 9.36
CA LEU A 220 -11.10 -14.26 10.78
C LEU A 220 -11.81 -15.50 11.33
N GLU A 221 -13.00 -15.84 10.79
CA GLU A 221 -13.76 -17.03 11.18
C GLU A 221 -13.15 -18.34 10.65
N ASP A 222 -12.65 -18.34 9.40
CA ASP A 222 -11.91 -19.45 8.79
C ASP A 222 -10.63 -18.93 8.13
N PRO A 223 -9.50 -18.89 8.89
CA PRO A 223 -8.27 -18.26 8.43
C PRO A 223 -7.45 -19.12 7.46
N ASN A 224 -7.85 -20.37 7.19
CA ASN A 224 -7.08 -21.24 6.30
C ASN A 224 -6.88 -20.56 4.92
N ALA A 225 -5.62 -20.42 4.50
CA ALA A 225 -5.26 -19.62 3.34
C ALA A 225 -5.87 -20.17 2.03
N LEU A 226 -5.93 -21.51 1.90
CA LEU A 226 -6.51 -22.15 0.73
C LEU A 226 -8.03 -21.96 0.71
N LYS A 227 -8.74 -22.17 1.82
CA LYS A 227 -10.20 -21.98 1.90
C LYS A 227 -10.61 -20.52 1.73
N ALA A 228 -10.00 -19.61 2.49
CA ALA A 228 -10.30 -18.19 2.40
C ALA A 228 -9.98 -17.64 1.01
N GLY A 229 -8.81 -18.00 0.46
CA GLY A 229 -8.34 -17.55 -0.85
C GLY A 229 -9.09 -18.14 -2.05
N THR A 230 -9.83 -19.25 -1.88
CA THR A 230 -10.65 -19.88 -2.95
C THR A 230 -12.15 -19.61 -2.83
N THR A 231 -12.56 -18.71 -1.94
CA THR A 231 -13.98 -18.35 -1.76
C THR A 231 -14.63 -17.97 -3.11
N PRO A 232 -15.78 -18.56 -3.48
CA PRO A 232 -16.43 -18.30 -4.76
C PRO A 232 -16.74 -16.82 -4.98
N GLY A 233 -16.40 -16.30 -6.16
CA GLY A 233 -16.67 -14.91 -6.55
C GLY A 233 -15.72 -13.86 -5.96
N LEU A 234 -14.67 -14.27 -5.27
CA LEU A 234 -13.71 -13.38 -4.64
C LEU A 234 -12.96 -12.51 -5.68
N LYS A 235 -12.46 -13.13 -6.76
CA LYS A 235 -11.82 -12.43 -7.90
C LYS A 235 -12.69 -11.29 -8.45
N THR A 236 -13.95 -11.59 -8.78
CA THR A 236 -14.91 -10.61 -9.30
C THR A 236 -15.14 -9.48 -8.31
N SER A 237 -15.26 -9.81 -7.02
CA SER A 237 -15.42 -8.83 -5.95
C SER A 237 -14.20 -7.92 -5.83
N PHE A 238 -12.99 -8.47 -5.80
CA PHE A 238 -11.76 -7.68 -5.75
C PHE A 238 -11.59 -6.80 -6.96
N THR A 239 -11.74 -7.33 -8.19
CA THR A 239 -11.62 -6.52 -9.41
C THR A 239 -12.63 -5.37 -9.43
N LYS A 240 -13.88 -5.61 -8.99
CA LYS A 240 -14.90 -4.56 -8.87
C LYS A 240 -14.49 -3.48 -7.87
N HIS A 241 -14.01 -3.88 -6.67
CA HIS A 241 -13.65 -2.92 -5.63
C HIS A 241 -12.34 -2.20 -5.92
N LEU A 242 -11.37 -2.84 -6.59
CA LEU A 242 -10.17 -2.20 -7.08
C LEU A 242 -10.50 -1.12 -8.11
N ALA A 243 -11.33 -1.43 -9.11
CA ALA A 243 -11.80 -0.44 -10.09
C ALA A 243 -12.60 0.71 -9.43
N ASN A 244 -13.30 0.45 -8.32
CA ASN A 244 -13.96 1.49 -7.54
C ASN A 244 -12.94 2.38 -6.80
N LEU A 245 -11.90 1.78 -6.21
CA LEU A 245 -10.80 2.51 -5.56
C LEU A 245 -10.03 3.37 -6.57
N ASP A 246 -9.79 2.88 -7.79
CA ASP A 246 -9.13 3.65 -8.86
C ASP A 246 -9.97 4.87 -9.27
N ARG A 247 -11.31 4.71 -9.36
CA ARG A 247 -12.22 5.83 -9.64
C ARG A 247 -12.19 6.88 -8.53
N ILE A 248 -12.14 6.43 -7.28
CA ILE A 248 -12.01 7.33 -6.12
C ILE A 248 -10.67 8.07 -6.16
N GLN A 249 -9.56 7.38 -6.45
CA GLN A 249 -8.24 8.00 -6.59
C GLN A 249 -8.24 9.05 -7.70
N LYS A 250 -8.81 8.74 -8.86
CA LYS A 250 -8.94 9.71 -9.95
C LYS A 250 -9.78 10.92 -9.56
N GLY A 251 -10.92 10.72 -8.90
CA GLY A 251 -11.75 11.82 -8.41
C GLY A 251 -11.02 12.71 -7.39
N LEU A 252 -10.19 12.10 -6.55
CA LEU A 252 -9.32 12.82 -5.62
C LEU A 252 -8.24 13.63 -6.36
N GLU A 253 -7.60 13.06 -7.38
CA GLU A 253 -6.60 13.77 -8.21
C GLU A 253 -7.21 14.96 -8.94
N ASP A 254 -8.37 14.77 -9.58
CA ASP A 254 -9.11 15.84 -10.26
C ASP A 254 -9.49 16.97 -9.28
N TYR A 255 -9.85 16.61 -8.04
CA TYR A 255 -10.12 17.58 -6.97
C TYR A 255 -8.86 18.36 -6.57
N LEU A 256 -7.74 17.69 -6.31
CA LEU A 256 -6.48 18.35 -5.97
C LEU A 256 -6.00 19.26 -7.10
N GLU A 257 -6.16 18.84 -8.35
CA GLU A 257 -5.82 19.66 -9.51
C GLU A 257 -6.70 20.91 -9.60
N SER A 258 -7.99 20.79 -9.31
CA SER A 258 -8.88 21.97 -9.22
C SER A 258 -8.41 22.98 -8.17
N LYS A 259 -7.85 22.51 -7.05
CA LYS A 259 -7.27 23.37 -6.01
C LYS A 259 -5.97 24.02 -6.46
N ARG A 260 -5.12 23.30 -7.19
CA ARG A 260 -3.89 23.85 -7.79
C ARG A 260 -4.18 24.92 -8.82
N LEU A 261 -5.19 24.72 -9.68
CA LEU A 261 -5.61 25.74 -10.65
C LEU A 261 -6.14 27.00 -9.96
N ALA A 262 -6.85 26.85 -8.83
CA ALA A 262 -7.36 27.98 -8.06
C ALA A 262 -6.25 28.77 -7.33
N PHE A 263 -5.19 28.09 -6.89
CA PHE A 263 -4.01 28.72 -6.28
C PHE A 263 -2.72 28.02 -6.75
N PRO A 264 -2.09 28.53 -7.83
CA PRO A 264 -0.97 27.87 -8.51
C PRO A 264 0.24 27.58 -7.63
N ARG A 265 0.41 28.26 -6.49
CA ARG A 265 1.51 27.94 -5.57
C ARG A 265 1.38 26.54 -4.96
N PHE A 266 0.20 25.92 -4.97
CA PHE A 266 0.05 24.52 -4.56
C PHE A 266 0.76 23.51 -5.48
N TYR A 267 1.24 23.90 -6.67
CA TYR A 267 2.13 23.04 -7.47
C TYR A 267 3.50 22.78 -6.79
N PHE A 268 3.89 23.59 -5.79
CA PHE A 268 5.11 23.37 -5.00
C PHE A 268 4.93 22.37 -3.85
N LEU A 269 3.72 21.84 -3.64
CA LEU A 269 3.39 20.87 -2.60
C LEU A 269 3.16 19.49 -3.21
N SER A 270 3.55 18.44 -2.47
CA SER A 270 3.14 17.08 -2.81
C SER A 270 1.62 16.88 -2.60
N ASN A 271 1.07 15.78 -3.12
CA ASN A 271 -0.34 15.45 -2.90
C ASN A 271 -0.65 15.32 -1.40
N ASP A 272 0.21 14.64 -0.64
CA ASP A 272 0.04 14.43 0.80
C ASP A 272 0.07 15.75 1.58
N GLU A 273 0.97 16.66 1.23
CA GLU A 273 1.07 17.98 1.86
C GLU A 273 -0.14 18.86 1.56
N LEU A 274 -0.62 18.82 0.31
CA LEU A 274 -1.83 19.53 -0.05
C LEU A 274 -3.06 18.95 0.65
N LEU A 275 -3.15 17.63 0.78
CA LEU A 275 -4.22 16.96 1.51
C LEU A 275 -4.20 17.31 3.00
N ASP A 276 -3.02 17.38 3.63
CA ASP A 276 -2.89 17.81 5.03
C ASP A 276 -3.45 19.22 5.26
N ILE A 277 -3.16 20.16 4.35
CA ILE A 277 -3.71 21.52 4.39
C ILE A 277 -5.24 21.51 4.21
N LEU A 278 -5.75 20.71 3.26
CA LEU A 278 -7.18 20.67 2.92
C LEU A 278 -8.01 19.89 3.95
N ALA A 279 -7.41 18.93 4.66
CA ALA A 279 -8.07 18.12 5.69
C ALA A 279 -8.36 18.92 6.98
N GLN A 280 -7.63 20.00 7.23
CA GLN A 280 -7.68 20.79 8.47
C GLN A 280 -8.40 22.13 8.28
N THR A 281 -9.56 22.16 7.60
CA THR A 281 -10.24 23.43 7.24
C THR A 281 -10.63 24.30 8.44
N LYS A 282 -10.80 23.69 9.62
CA LYS A 282 -11.14 24.39 10.87
C LYS A 282 -9.94 25.05 11.54
N ASN A 283 -8.72 24.59 11.25
CA ASN A 283 -7.49 25.10 11.84
C ASN A 283 -6.62 25.78 10.77
N PRO A 284 -6.75 27.10 10.56
CA PRO A 284 -5.97 27.80 9.54
C PRO A 284 -4.46 27.82 9.83
N GLN A 285 -4.03 27.52 11.06
CA GLN A 285 -2.62 27.44 11.42
C GLN A 285 -1.95 26.16 10.89
N ALA A 286 -2.72 25.16 10.45
CA ALA A 286 -2.19 23.95 9.83
C ALA A 286 -1.36 24.23 8.57
N VAL A 287 -1.55 25.40 7.94
CA VAL A 287 -0.76 25.83 6.78
C VAL A 287 0.71 26.14 7.12
N GLN A 288 1.01 26.50 8.38
CA GLN A 288 2.29 27.11 8.77
C GLN A 288 3.53 26.31 8.35
N PRO A 289 3.57 24.96 8.51
CA PRO A 289 4.72 24.15 8.09
C PRO A 289 4.97 24.21 6.58
N HIS A 290 3.92 24.46 5.80
CA HIS A 290 3.92 24.42 4.34
C HIS A 290 4.21 25.77 3.69
N LEU A 291 4.09 26.88 4.45
CA LEU A 291 4.22 28.24 3.91
C LEU A 291 5.55 28.50 3.21
N ARG A 292 6.67 27.99 3.75
CA ARG A 292 8.01 28.17 3.15
C ARG A 292 8.15 27.56 1.75
N LYS A 293 7.33 26.57 1.42
CA LYS A 293 7.33 25.94 0.09
C LYS A 293 6.52 26.75 -0.91
N ILE A 294 5.43 27.36 -0.46
CA ILE A 294 4.51 28.11 -1.33
C ILE A 294 4.82 29.62 -1.37
N PHE A 295 5.61 30.13 -0.44
CA PHE A 295 6.11 31.51 -0.39
C PHE A 295 7.61 31.54 -0.06
N ASP A 296 8.38 32.17 -0.94
CA ASP A 296 9.83 32.38 -0.74
C ASP A 296 10.11 33.36 0.41
N GLY A 297 9.35 34.48 0.49
CA GLY A 297 9.54 35.54 1.48
C GLY A 297 8.75 35.39 2.78
N ILE A 298 7.93 34.34 2.93
CA ILE A 298 7.07 34.16 4.11
C ILE A 298 7.43 32.82 4.78
N SER A 299 8.02 32.90 5.96
CA SER A 299 8.25 31.74 6.82
C SER A 299 7.03 31.41 7.68
N SER A 300 6.28 32.41 8.15
CA SER A 300 5.09 32.20 8.97
C SER A 300 4.15 33.39 8.93
N LEU A 301 2.88 33.15 9.28
CA LEU A 301 1.87 34.18 9.46
C LEU A 301 1.60 34.41 10.96
N VAL A 302 1.36 35.67 11.33
CA VAL A 302 0.98 36.04 12.70
C VAL A 302 -0.53 36.08 12.80
N PHE A 303 -1.09 35.07 13.47
CA PHE A 303 -2.51 35.01 13.80
C PHE A 303 -2.83 35.88 15.04
N GLY A 304 -4.08 36.34 15.16
CA GLY A 304 -4.56 37.12 16.29
C GLY A 304 -4.55 36.33 17.61
N HIS A 305 -4.94 36.99 18.71
CA HIS A 305 -4.88 36.40 20.05
C HIS A 305 -5.82 35.19 20.17
N GLY A 306 -5.24 34.02 20.46
CA GLY A 306 -5.93 32.76 20.72
C GLY A 306 -5.62 31.66 19.69
N PRO A 307 -5.55 30.38 20.10
CA PRO A 307 -5.20 29.27 19.21
C PRO A 307 -6.20 29.02 18.08
N SER A 308 -7.41 29.59 18.17
CA SER A 308 -8.47 29.51 17.15
C SER A 308 -8.69 30.83 16.40
N SER A 309 -7.76 31.78 16.50
CA SER A 309 -7.90 33.04 15.76
C SER A 309 -7.76 32.77 14.27
N HIS A 310 -8.74 33.26 13.51
CA HIS A 310 -8.71 33.26 12.05
C HIS A 310 -8.18 34.59 11.49
N ASP A 311 -7.85 35.56 12.34
CA ASP A 311 -7.39 36.86 11.90
C ASP A 311 -5.88 36.81 11.66
N ILE A 312 -5.46 37.11 10.42
CA ILE A 312 -4.06 37.22 10.04
C ILE A 312 -3.67 38.69 10.11
N SER A 313 -2.65 39.00 10.89
CA SER A 313 -2.20 40.37 11.18
C SER A 313 -0.88 40.72 10.52
N ALA A 314 0.05 39.78 10.38
CA ALA A 314 1.37 40.07 9.81
C ALA A 314 1.96 38.83 9.14
N MET A 315 2.99 39.04 8.33
CA MET A 315 3.86 38.00 7.80
C MET A 315 5.26 38.13 8.40
N VAL A 316 5.94 37.01 8.56
CA VAL A 316 7.29 36.93 9.11
C VAL A 316 8.19 36.19 8.14
N SER A 317 9.36 36.77 7.83
CA SER A 317 10.37 36.15 6.97
C SER A 317 11.18 35.08 7.71
N SER A 318 12.02 34.34 6.98
CA SER A 318 12.97 33.38 7.57
C SER A 318 13.99 34.04 8.51
N GLU A 319 14.31 35.32 8.28
CA GLU A 319 15.22 36.11 9.10
C GLU A 319 14.54 36.72 10.35
N GLY A 320 13.24 36.46 10.54
CA GLY A 320 12.46 37.00 11.66
C GLY A 320 11.95 38.43 11.44
N GLU A 321 12.08 38.98 10.23
CA GLU A 321 11.54 40.29 9.88
C GLU A 321 10.01 40.22 9.78
N LYS A 322 9.32 41.11 10.48
CA LYS A 322 7.87 41.16 10.55
C LYS A 322 7.32 42.33 9.74
N VAL A 323 6.45 42.04 8.78
CA VAL A 323 5.72 43.05 7.99
C VAL A 323 4.24 42.98 8.31
N GLN A 324 3.68 44.11 8.74
CA GLN A 324 2.27 44.21 9.09
C GLN A 324 1.39 44.13 7.83
N LEU A 325 0.38 43.26 7.87
CA LEU A 325 -0.64 43.16 6.84
C LEU A 325 -1.88 43.95 7.28
N LYS A 326 -2.69 44.36 6.30
CA LYS A 326 -4.09 44.70 6.57
C LYS A 326 -4.75 43.44 7.12
N THR A 327 -5.54 43.55 8.20
CA THR A 327 -6.16 42.38 8.83
C THR A 327 -6.99 41.59 7.81
N LEU A 328 -6.63 40.31 7.63
CA LEU A 328 -7.32 39.35 6.76
C LEU A 328 -7.97 38.27 7.62
N ARG A 329 -9.02 37.63 7.12
CA ARG A 329 -9.69 36.51 7.80
C ARG A 329 -9.51 35.22 7.04
N ALA A 330 -8.84 34.24 7.65
CA ALA A 330 -8.69 32.89 7.14
C ALA A 330 -10.00 32.09 7.31
N ARG A 331 -10.99 32.41 6.47
CA ARG A 331 -12.33 31.77 6.46
C ARG A 331 -12.65 31.23 5.08
N GLY A 332 -13.37 30.11 5.05
CA GLY A 332 -13.73 29.43 3.81
C GLY A 332 -12.56 28.64 3.24
N ASN A 333 -12.54 28.49 1.92
CA ASN A 333 -11.56 27.63 1.26
C ASN A 333 -10.14 28.18 1.37
N VAL A 334 -9.16 27.27 1.52
CA VAL A 334 -7.77 27.62 1.80
C VAL A 334 -7.11 28.38 0.65
N GLU A 335 -7.38 27.98 -0.59
CA GLU A 335 -6.92 28.68 -1.79
C GLU A 335 -7.38 30.14 -1.83
N ALA A 336 -8.58 30.44 -1.34
CA ALA A 336 -9.18 31.76 -1.46
C ALA A 336 -8.53 32.76 -0.49
N TRP A 337 -8.37 32.38 0.78
CA TRP A 337 -7.74 33.28 1.75
C TRP A 337 -6.21 33.32 1.60
N LEU A 338 -5.55 32.26 1.12
CA LEU A 338 -4.14 32.34 0.73
C LEU A 338 -3.91 33.27 -0.46
N GLY A 339 -4.84 33.28 -1.44
CA GLY A 339 -4.83 34.29 -2.51
C GLY A 339 -4.97 35.73 -1.98
N GLN A 340 -5.76 35.93 -0.92
CA GLN A 340 -5.83 37.24 -0.24
C GLN A 340 -4.55 37.58 0.51
N VAL A 341 -3.89 36.61 1.14
CA VAL A 341 -2.57 36.81 1.76
C VAL A 341 -1.54 37.20 0.70
N GLU A 342 -1.53 36.55 -0.47
CA GLU A 342 -0.63 36.92 -1.56
C GLU A 342 -0.86 38.36 -2.04
N LYS A 343 -2.13 38.75 -2.23
CA LYS A 343 -2.46 40.13 -2.61
C LYS A 343 -2.04 41.12 -1.51
N GLY A 344 -2.39 40.82 -0.26
CA GLY A 344 -2.07 41.65 0.91
C GLY A 344 -0.57 41.79 1.15
N MET A 345 0.22 40.75 0.87
CA MET A 345 1.68 40.78 0.90
C MET A 345 2.22 41.84 -0.06
N ARG A 346 1.77 41.84 -1.32
CA ARG A 346 2.23 42.81 -2.34
C ARG A 346 1.86 44.24 -1.95
N GLU A 347 0.62 44.44 -1.45
CA GLU A 347 0.15 45.74 -0.98
C GLU A 347 0.94 46.24 0.23
N ALA A 348 1.24 45.35 1.19
CA ALA A 348 2.00 45.69 2.39
C ALA A 348 3.46 46.05 2.05
N VAL A 349 4.13 45.27 1.21
CA VAL A 349 5.51 45.57 0.77
C VAL A 349 5.55 46.90 0.00
N LEU A 350 4.58 47.14 -0.90
CA LEU A 350 4.49 48.42 -1.62
C LEU A 350 4.28 49.60 -0.67
N LYS A 351 3.46 49.43 0.38
CA LYS A 351 3.25 50.46 1.40
C LYS A 351 4.55 50.74 2.16
N VAL A 352 5.22 49.70 2.69
CA VAL A 352 6.49 49.84 3.41
C VAL A 352 7.56 50.50 2.53
N LEU A 353 7.60 50.16 1.22
CA LEU A 353 8.49 50.79 0.26
C LEU A 353 8.22 52.29 0.09
N ARG A 354 6.95 52.69 -0.01
CA ARG A 354 6.57 54.11 -0.12
C ARG A 354 6.89 54.89 1.16
N ASP A 355 6.57 54.31 2.31
CA ASP A 355 6.82 54.93 3.61
C ASP A 355 8.34 55.15 3.81
N ALA A 356 9.16 54.16 3.44
CA ALA A 356 10.62 54.28 3.50
C ALA A 356 11.19 55.27 2.46
N LEU A 357 10.62 55.35 1.25
CA LEU A 357 11.04 56.32 0.24
C LEU A 357 10.75 57.76 0.68
N GLN A 358 9.60 57.99 1.32
CA GLN A 358 9.25 59.29 1.88
C GLN A 358 10.19 59.66 3.04
N ALA A 359 10.47 58.72 3.94
CA ALA A 359 11.39 58.93 5.06
C ALA A 359 12.85 59.14 4.63
N TYR A 360 13.27 58.55 3.50
CA TYR A 360 14.65 58.65 2.98
C TYR A 360 15.09 60.10 2.72
N GLU A 361 14.17 60.98 2.31
CA GLU A 361 14.50 62.39 2.04
C GLU A 361 14.55 63.26 3.31
N SER A 362 13.90 62.84 4.40
CA SER A 362 13.74 63.63 5.62
C SER A 362 14.57 63.16 6.81
N GLU A 363 14.87 61.86 6.92
CA GLU A 363 15.50 61.27 8.09
C GLU A 363 17.03 61.13 7.93
N PRO A 364 17.80 61.24 9.03
CA PRO A 364 19.21 60.87 9.02
C PRO A 364 19.40 59.42 8.61
N ARG A 365 20.39 59.16 7.75
CA ARG A 365 20.65 57.82 7.19
C ARG A 365 20.81 56.74 8.27
N THR A 366 21.46 57.07 9.39
CA THR A 366 21.70 56.15 10.51
C THR A 366 20.44 55.77 11.28
N GLU A 367 19.42 56.62 11.31
CA GLU A 367 18.13 56.31 11.94
C GLU A 367 17.22 55.55 10.96
N TRP A 368 17.21 56.02 9.71
CA TRP A 368 16.43 55.44 8.63
C TRP A 368 16.75 53.95 8.41
N VAL A 369 18.02 53.55 8.39
CA VAL A 369 18.42 52.14 8.20
C VAL A 369 18.00 51.20 9.34
N VAL A 370 17.63 51.73 10.50
CA VAL A 370 17.26 50.92 11.67
C VAL A 370 15.74 50.71 11.76
N ASN A 371 14.96 51.58 11.11
CA ASN A 371 13.50 51.66 11.24
C ASN A 371 12.73 51.02 10.07
N HIS A 372 13.39 50.62 9.00
CA HIS A 372 12.74 50.04 7.82
C HIS A 372 13.22 48.62 7.51
N ALA A 373 12.38 47.89 6.77
CA ALA A 373 12.66 46.51 6.39
C ALA A 373 13.86 46.39 5.45
N ALA A 374 14.67 45.34 5.59
CA ALA A 374 15.96 45.18 4.91
C ALA A 374 15.86 45.26 3.38
N GLN A 375 14.89 44.55 2.78
CA GLN A 375 14.67 44.60 1.32
C GLN A 375 14.25 46.00 0.85
N THR A 376 13.45 46.69 1.67
CA THR A 376 13.05 48.07 1.39
C THR A 376 14.25 49.02 1.47
N LEU A 377 15.13 48.85 2.46
CA LEU A 377 16.34 49.65 2.59
C LEU A 377 17.20 49.55 1.32
N LEU A 378 17.43 48.34 0.83
CA LEU A 378 18.21 48.11 -0.39
C LEU A 378 17.58 48.80 -1.60
N ALA A 379 16.29 48.57 -1.84
CA ALA A 379 15.58 49.12 -2.99
C ALA A 379 15.56 50.65 -2.97
N VAL A 380 15.21 51.27 -1.84
CA VAL A 380 15.17 52.73 -1.72
C VAL A 380 16.56 53.34 -1.83
N SER A 381 17.59 52.68 -1.29
CA SER A 381 18.98 53.16 -1.41
C SER A 381 19.45 53.16 -2.85
N GLN A 382 19.10 52.15 -3.65
CA GLN A 382 19.41 52.11 -5.08
C GLN A 382 18.66 53.20 -5.84
N ILE A 383 17.38 53.44 -5.52
CA ILE A 383 16.59 54.53 -6.11
C ILE A 383 17.21 55.89 -5.78
N GLY A 384 17.54 56.12 -4.49
CA GLY A 384 18.15 57.36 -4.00
C GLY A 384 19.51 57.60 -4.66
N TRP A 385 20.38 56.59 -4.66
CA TRP A 385 21.68 56.65 -5.32
C TRP A 385 21.55 57.01 -6.81
N ALA A 386 20.67 56.31 -7.54
CA ALA A 386 20.46 56.54 -8.97
C ALA A 386 19.89 57.94 -9.26
N LYS A 387 18.94 58.42 -8.45
CA LYS A 387 18.37 59.78 -8.56
C LYS A 387 19.44 60.85 -8.35
N GLU A 388 20.25 60.70 -7.30
CA GLU A 388 21.28 61.67 -6.92
C GLU A 388 22.44 61.71 -7.92
N ILE A 389 22.94 60.56 -8.37
CA ILE A 389 24.03 60.51 -9.36
C ILE A 389 23.57 61.06 -10.72
N ASN A 390 22.35 60.73 -11.17
CA ASN A 390 21.81 61.28 -12.41
C ASN A 390 21.64 62.80 -12.31
N LYS A 391 21.20 63.33 -11.16
CA LYS A 391 21.15 64.77 -10.92
C LYS A 391 22.54 65.42 -10.98
N ALA A 392 23.57 64.75 -10.46
CA ALA A 392 24.95 65.24 -10.55
C ALA A 392 25.45 65.25 -12.01
N PHE A 393 25.17 64.20 -12.79
CA PHE A 393 25.56 64.11 -14.20
C PHE A 393 24.88 65.17 -15.09
N LEU A 394 23.61 65.47 -14.84
CA LEU A 394 22.82 66.42 -15.63
C LEU A 394 22.97 67.89 -15.18
N SER A 395 23.84 68.15 -14.20
CA SER A 395 24.08 69.51 -13.71
C SER A 395 24.99 70.32 -14.62
N ASP A 396 24.99 71.66 -14.48
CA ASP A 396 25.89 72.54 -15.23
C ASP A 396 27.39 72.30 -14.92
N THR A 397 27.69 71.61 -13.81
CA THR A 397 29.06 71.28 -13.37
C THR A 397 29.21 69.79 -13.01
N PRO A 398 29.12 68.87 -13.99
CA PRO A 398 29.04 67.42 -13.72
C PRO A 398 30.22 66.87 -12.92
N VAL A 399 31.44 67.31 -13.23
CA VAL A 399 32.67 66.82 -12.58
C VAL A 399 32.71 67.22 -11.09
N ALA A 400 32.35 68.45 -10.77
CA ALA A 400 32.35 68.95 -9.40
C ALA A 400 31.25 68.25 -8.57
N ASN A 401 30.04 68.18 -9.11
CA ASN A 401 28.92 67.55 -8.42
C ASN A 401 29.08 66.04 -8.25
N THR A 402 29.71 65.35 -9.20
CA THR A 402 30.03 63.91 -9.06
C THR A 402 31.08 63.67 -7.97
N LYS A 403 32.10 64.52 -7.85
CA LYS A 403 33.10 64.45 -6.76
C LYS A 403 32.47 64.71 -5.39
N ALA A 404 31.60 65.73 -5.30
CA ALA A 404 30.87 66.03 -4.06
C ALA A 404 29.93 64.89 -3.65
N PHE A 405 29.21 64.32 -4.62
CA PHE A 405 28.38 63.12 -4.43
C PHE A 405 29.21 61.96 -3.89
N HIS A 406 30.34 61.64 -4.52
CA HIS A 406 31.22 60.55 -4.08
C HIS A 406 31.72 60.75 -2.64
N ALA A 407 32.16 61.97 -2.30
CA ALA A 407 32.60 62.29 -0.94
C ALA A 407 31.47 62.13 0.10
N ARG A 408 30.25 62.55 -0.24
CA ARG A 408 29.06 62.37 0.62
C ARG A 408 28.76 60.89 0.87
N TRP A 409 28.77 60.07 -0.18
CA TRP A 409 28.49 58.63 -0.07
C TRP A 409 29.56 57.88 0.74
N ILE A 410 30.83 58.25 0.62
CA ILE A 410 31.88 57.74 1.52
C ILE A 410 31.58 58.14 2.97
N GLY A 411 31.12 59.36 3.22
CA GLY A 411 30.68 59.81 4.55
C GLY A 411 29.57 58.92 5.11
N LEU A 412 28.49 58.72 4.35
CA LEU A 412 27.38 57.85 4.74
C LEU A 412 27.83 56.42 5.04
N LEU A 413 28.75 55.86 4.26
CA LEU A 413 29.32 54.53 4.53
C LEU A 413 30.09 54.49 5.86
N ARG A 414 30.86 55.53 6.18
CA ARG A 414 31.56 55.62 7.48
C ARG A 414 30.57 55.71 8.64
N ASP A 415 29.48 56.45 8.47
CA ASP A 415 28.44 56.56 9.48
C ASP A 415 27.77 55.20 9.75
N LEU A 416 27.50 54.44 8.69
CA LEU A 416 26.98 53.06 8.80
C LEU A 416 27.98 52.11 9.47
N VAL A 417 29.27 52.20 9.14
CA VAL A 417 30.33 51.42 9.81
C VAL A 417 30.40 51.77 11.31
N GLY A 418 30.22 53.05 11.67
CA GLY A 418 30.09 53.49 13.05
C GLY A 418 28.86 52.88 13.73
N LEU A 419 27.72 52.89 13.06
CA LEU A 419 26.45 52.35 13.57
C LEU A 419 26.51 50.85 13.84
N VAL A 420 27.15 50.05 12.97
CA VAL A 420 27.29 48.58 13.16
C VAL A 420 28.04 48.22 14.45
N ARG A 421 28.92 49.11 14.94
CA ARG A 421 29.67 48.94 16.19
C ARG A 421 28.84 49.24 17.45
N THR A 422 27.62 49.73 17.30
CA THR A 422 26.70 50.01 18.41
C THR A 422 25.82 48.80 18.76
N ASN A 423 24.96 48.95 19.77
CA ASN A 423 24.01 47.91 20.18
C ASN A 423 22.84 47.83 19.20
N LEU A 424 22.95 46.93 18.23
CA LEU A 424 21.91 46.60 17.26
C LEU A 424 21.43 45.16 17.44
N SER A 425 20.18 44.90 17.07
CA SER A 425 19.70 43.53 16.94
C SER A 425 20.44 42.80 15.81
N SER A 426 20.44 41.46 15.86
CA SER A 426 21.05 40.65 14.79
C SER A 426 20.42 40.93 13.42
N LEU A 427 19.12 41.26 13.37
CA LEU A 427 18.42 41.58 12.12
C LEU A 427 18.88 42.94 11.57
N GLN A 428 18.91 43.98 12.41
CA GLN A 428 19.38 45.30 12.02
C GLN A 428 20.83 45.27 11.53
N ARG A 429 21.70 44.50 12.21
CA ARG A 429 23.09 44.34 11.79
C ARG A 429 23.24 43.62 10.45
N LYS A 430 22.34 42.70 10.10
CA LYS A 430 22.32 42.04 8.77
C LYS A 430 21.75 42.96 7.68
N ALA A 431 20.86 43.88 8.05
CA ALA A 431 20.21 44.80 7.12
C ALA A 431 21.12 45.97 6.69
N ILE A 432 22.01 46.41 7.59
CA ILE A 432 23.06 47.41 7.33
C ILE A 432 24.26 46.74 6.68
#